data_AF-A0A1B4FI99-F1
#
_entry.id   AF-A0A1B4FI99-F1
#
_cell.length_a   1.000
_cell.length_b   1.000
_cell.length_c   1.000
_cell.angle_alpha   90.00
_cell.angle_beta   90.00
_cell.angle_gamma   90.00
#
_symmetry.space_group_name_H-M   'P 1'
#
loop_
_entity.id
_entity.type
_entity.pdbx_description
1 polymer ?
#
loop_
_entity_poly.entity_id
_entity_poly.type
_entity_poly.pdbx_seq_one_letter_code
_entity_poly.pdbx_strand_id
1 'polypeptide(L)'
;MVEARAKEHHEDMLAAFAQARYEGYLSYTGSIMKSWHIKDILAINPNDAVKAYVAHEHYVAEFMEPIYGVVAMIPCDHLWSWLAETLSPDNVPNNLYDFWISDNQGWSGTYRLENFVNSWFAAHPKQYEWESALKAYRGSMLGEVGDFRVALE
;
A
#
# COMPACT_ATOMS: atom_id res chain seq x y z
N MET A 1 0.28 14.30 0.93
CA MET A 1 -0.94 14.67 1.69
C MET A 1 -0.85 14.22 3.13
N VAL A 2 -0.66 12.92 3.40
CA VAL A 2 -0.53 12.38 4.78
C VAL A 2 0.54 13.11 5.59
N GLU A 3 1.76 13.25 5.06
CA GLU A 3 2.87 13.94 5.76
C GLU A 3 2.52 15.38 6.14
N ALA A 4 2.03 16.18 5.19
CA ALA A 4 1.68 17.57 5.42
C ALA A 4 0.60 17.72 6.50
N ARG A 5 -0.44 16.89 6.45
CA ARG A 5 -1.54 16.92 7.42
C ARG A 5 -1.13 16.41 8.80
N ALA A 6 -0.28 15.38 8.86
CA ALA A 6 0.32 14.92 10.11
C ALA A 6 1.13 16.06 10.78
N LYS A 7 1.86 16.87 10.00
CA LYS A 7 2.56 18.07 10.53
C LYS A 7 1.59 19.13 11.07
N GLU A 8 0.48 19.38 10.38
CA GLU A 8 -0.57 20.29 10.85
C GLU A 8 -1.19 19.83 12.18
N HIS A 9 -1.24 18.51 12.40
CA HIS A 9 -1.74 17.89 13.63
C HIS A 9 -0.66 17.71 14.71
N HIS A 10 0.57 18.17 14.47
CA HIS A 10 1.74 17.99 15.36
C HIS A 10 2.13 16.52 15.60
N GLU A 11 1.94 15.67 14.60
CA GLU A 11 2.26 14.25 14.62
C GLU A 11 3.59 13.95 13.91
N ASP A 12 4.70 14.45 14.46
CA ASP A 12 6.01 14.42 13.80
C ASP A 12 6.47 13.02 13.37
N MET A 13 6.20 12.00 14.19
CA MET A 13 6.54 10.60 13.88
C MET A 13 5.72 10.04 12.71
N LEU A 14 4.44 10.42 12.60
CA LEU A 14 3.58 10.03 11.49
C LEU A 14 3.98 10.73 10.21
N ALA A 15 4.32 12.02 10.30
CA ALA A 15 4.86 12.77 9.17
C ALA A 15 6.15 12.13 8.65
N ALA A 16 7.11 11.83 9.54
CA ALA A 16 8.37 11.19 9.17
C ALA A 16 8.15 9.80 8.54
N PHE A 17 7.23 9.00 9.09
CA PHE A 17 6.87 7.70 8.52
C PHE A 17 6.28 7.84 7.11
N ALA A 18 5.32 8.75 6.92
CA ALA A 18 4.69 8.99 5.63
C ALA A 18 5.70 9.49 4.58
N GLN A 19 6.63 10.37 4.98
CA GLN A 19 7.71 10.83 4.09
C GLN A 19 8.63 9.69 3.67
N ALA A 20 9.06 8.84 4.62
CA ALA A 20 9.90 7.68 4.31
C ALA A 20 9.20 6.70 3.36
N ARG A 21 7.88 6.49 3.51
CA ARG A 21 7.09 5.69 2.56
C ARG A 21 7.08 6.32 1.17
N TYR A 22 6.84 7.62 1.07
CA TYR A 22 6.85 8.33 -0.21
C TYR A 22 8.19 8.20 -0.94
N GLU A 23 9.31 8.39 -0.23
CA GLU A 23 10.65 8.19 -0.79
C GLU A 23 10.88 6.74 -1.26
N GLY A 24 10.39 5.76 -0.50
CA GLY A 24 10.39 4.35 -0.89
C GLY A 24 9.63 4.10 -2.19
N TYR A 25 8.41 4.65 -2.31
CA TYR A 25 7.61 4.55 -3.53
C TYR A 25 8.31 5.22 -4.72
N LEU A 26 8.93 6.39 -4.57
CA LEU A 26 9.69 7.03 -5.65
C LEU A 26 10.84 6.15 -6.15
N SER A 27 11.60 5.55 -5.22
CA SER A 27 12.68 4.63 -5.57
C SER A 27 12.16 3.40 -6.31
N TYR A 28 11.04 2.83 -5.84
CA TYR A 28 10.41 1.67 -6.47
C TYR A 28 9.81 2.00 -7.85
N THR A 29 9.13 3.14 -8.00
CA THR A 29 8.63 3.60 -9.31
C THR A 29 9.78 3.77 -10.29
N GLY A 30 10.91 4.35 -9.87
CA GLY A 30 12.10 4.49 -10.71
C GLY A 30 12.66 3.13 -11.18
N SER A 31 12.69 2.12 -10.31
CA SER A 31 13.14 0.77 -10.70
C SER A 31 12.16 0.10 -11.66
N ILE A 32 10.85 0.19 -11.39
CA ILE A 32 9.80 -0.38 -12.24
C ILE A 32 9.77 0.27 -13.62
N MET A 33 9.80 1.60 -13.71
CA MET A 33 9.81 2.29 -15.02
C MET A 33 11.00 1.85 -15.87
N LYS A 34 12.17 1.65 -15.26
CA LYS A 34 13.36 1.15 -15.96
C LYS A 34 13.21 -0.30 -16.39
N SER A 35 12.81 -1.19 -15.49
CA SER A 35 12.68 -2.63 -15.75
C SER A 35 11.61 -2.95 -16.79
N TRP A 36 10.52 -2.18 -16.81
CA TRP A 36 9.40 -2.34 -17.74
C TRP A 36 9.50 -1.44 -18.97
N HIS A 37 10.63 -0.74 -19.16
CA HIS A 37 10.88 0.14 -20.29
C HIS A 37 9.81 1.24 -20.51
N ILE A 38 9.21 1.71 -19.42
CA ILE A 38 8.22 2.79 -19.43
C ILE A 38 8.96 4.12 -19.51
N LYS A 39 8.81 4.84 -20.62
CA LYS A 39 9.51 6.12 -20.86
C LYS A 39 8.83 7.33 -20.24
N ASP A 40 7.51 7.29 -20.16
CA ASP A 40 6.69 8.38 -19.65
C ASP A 40 5.55 7.80 -18.83
N ILE A 41 5.45 8.22 -17.57
CA ILE A 41 4.38 7.79 -16.67
C ILE A 41 3.01 8.26 -17.17
N LEU A 42 2.95 9.39 -17.88
CA LEU A 42 1.73 9.94 -18.45
C LEU A 42 1.20 9.12 -19.63
N ALA A 43 2.01 8.21 -20.17
CA ALA A 43 1.57 7.27 -21.19
C ALA A 43 0.80 6.06 -20.60
N ILE A 44 0.81 5.87 -19.28
CA ILE A 44 0.03 4.83 -18.62
C ILE A 44 -1.41 5.29 -18.49
N ASN A 45 -2.34 4.55 -19.11
CA ASN A 45 -3.77 4.76 -18.94
C ASN A 45 -4.33 3.66 -18.02
N PRO A 46 -4.52 3.93 -16.71
CA PRO A 46 -5.09 2.95 -15.80
C PRO A 46 -6.54 2.60 -16.20
N ASN A 47 -6.92 1.34 -15.99
CA ASN A 47 -8.31 0.92 -16.14
C ASN A 47 -9.17 1.50 -15.00
N ASP A 48 -10.48 1.29 -15.07
CA ASP A 48 -11.41 1.89 -14.12
C ASP A 48 -11.29 1.31 -12.70
N ALA A 49 -10.84 0.05 -12.55
CA ALA A 49 -10.59 -0.54 -11.23
C ALA A 49 -9.39 0.12 -10.54
N VAL A 50 -8.27 0.26 -11.26
CA VAL A 50 -7.06 0.95 -10.75
C VAL A 50 -7.38 2.41 -10.41
N LYS A 51 -8.15 3.10 -11.27
CA LYS A 51 -8.61 4.47 -10.99
C LYS A 51 -9.45 4.54 -9.72
N ALA A 52 -10.38 3.59 -9.53
CA ALA A 52 -11.23 3.55 -8.34
C ALA A 52 -10.41 3.27 -7.06
N TYR A 53 -9.42 2.39 -7.13
CA TYR A 53 -8.54 2.11 -6.01
C TYR A 53 -7.70 3.35 -5.65
N VAL A 54 -7.02 3.95 -6.62
CA VAL A 54 -6.23 5.19 -6.39
C VAL A 54 -7.12 6.33 -5.87
N ALA A 55 -8.34 6.47 -6.36
CA ALA A 55 -9.29 7.47 -5.86
C ALA A 55 -9.68 7.22 -4.39
N HIS A 56 -9.84 5.97 -3.98
CA HIS A 56 -10.07 5.61 -2.58
C HIS A 56 -8.86 5.98 -1.72
N GLU A 57 -7.64 5.59 -2.09
CA GLU A 57 -6.43 5.94 -1.34
C GLU A 57 -6.24 7.46 -1.23
N HIS A 58 -6.51 8.19 -2.32
CA HIS A 58 -6.50 9.64 -2.34
C HIS A 58 -7.52 10.23 -1.36
N TYR A 59 -8.76 9.72 -1.39
CA TYR A 59 -9.81 10.17 -0.48
C TYR A 59 -9.42 9.96 0.98
N VAL A 60 -8.85 8.81 1.32
CA VAL A 60 -8.41 8.52 2.70
C VAL A 60 -7.31 9.50 3.11
N ALA A 61 -6.30 9.71 2.26
CA ALA A 61 -5.17 10.58 2.55
C ALA A 61 -5.55 12.07 2.65
N GLU A 62 -6.56 12.51 1.90
CA GLU A 62 -6.99 13.91 1.87
C GLU A 62 -8.03 14.25 2.94
N PHE A 63 -9.02 13.37 3.15
CA PHE A 63 -10.24 13.72 3.90
C PHE A 63 -10.41 13.00 5.24
N MET A 64 -9.66 11.92 5.51
CA MET A 64 -9.75 11.21 6.80
C MET A 64 -8.59 11.59 7.72
N GLU A 65 -8.58 11.19 9.00
CA GLU A 65 -7.40 11.43 9.85
C GLU A 65 -6.11 10.87 9.23
N PRO A 66 -4.95 11.57 9.36
CA PRO A 66 -3.72 11.20 8.65
C PRO A 66 -3.29 9.73 8.86
N ILE A 67 -3.49 9.18 10.05
CA ILE A 67 -3.16 7.77 10.36
C ILE A 67 -3.88 6.79 9.43
N TYR A 68 -5.10 7.09 8.99
CA TYR A 68 -5.83 6.18 8.10
C TYR A 68 -5.22 6.10 6.71
N GLY A 69 -4.49 7.13 6.27
CA GLY A 69 -3.69 7.05 5.05
C GLY A 69 -2.62 5.96 5.14
N VAL A 70 -2.04 5.76 6.32
CA VAL A 70 -1.09 4.66 6.58
C VAL A 70 -1.81 3.32 6.70
N VAL A 71 -3.00 3.29 7.31
CA VAL A 71 -3.86 2.08 7.37
C VAL A 71 -4.25 1.60 5.97
N ALA A 72 -4.57 2.52 5.06
CA ALA A 72 -4.94 2.22 3.67
C ALA A 72 -3.80 1.56 2.87
N MET A 73 -2.54 1.68 3.31
CA MET A 73 -1.37 1.03 2.70
C MET A 73 -1.17 -0.41 3.18
N ILE A 74 -1.80 -0.84 4.28
CA ILE A 74 -1.59 -2.19 4.84
C ILE A 74 -2.00 -3.29 3.85
N PRO A 75 -3.16 -3.19 3.16
CA PRO A 75 -3.61 -4.21 2.22
C PRO A 75 -2.57 -4.58 1.17
N CYS A 76 -1.92 -3.62 0.50
CA CYS A 76 -0.95 -3.94 -0.54
C CYS A 76 0.31 -4.63 0.04
N ASP A 77 0.91 -4.04 1.10
CA ASP A 77 2.11 -4.59 1.75
C ASP A 77 1.86 -5.99 2.35
N HIS A 78 0.65 -6.26 2.87
CA HIS A 78 0.31 -7.56 3.47
C HIS A 78 -0.10 -8.60 2.43
N LEU A 79 -1.05 -8.25 1.54
CA LEU A 79 -1.67 -9.21 0.64
C LEU A 79 -0.66 -9.83 -0.32
N TRP A 80 0.27 -9.03 -0.85
CA TRP A 80 1.26 -9.51 -1.81
C TRP A 80 2.21 -10.52 -1.16
N SER A 81 2.69 -10.24 0.06
CA SER A 81 3.49 -11.18 0.86
C SER A 81 2.73 -12.46 1.18
N TRP A 82 1.46 -12.31 1.58
CA TRP A 82 0.59 -13.44 1.90
C TRP A 82 0.33 -14.33 0.69
N LEU A 83 0.06 -13.75 -0.49
CA LEU A 83 -0.13 -14.49 -1.73
C LEU A 83 1.14 -15.25 -2.13
N ALA A 84 2.29 -14.60 -2.06
CA ALA A 84 3.57 -15.22 -2.39
C ALA A 84 3.86 -16.44 -1.50
N GLU A 85 3.66 -16.31 -0.18
CA GLU A 85 3.83 -17.44 0.74
C GLU A 85 2.79 -18.54 0.55
N THR A 86 1.54 -18.17 0.25
CA THR A 86 0.47 -19.14 -0.01
C THR A 86 0.76 -19.97 -1.26
N LEU A 87 1.33 -19.35 -2.31
CA LEU A 87 1.65 -20.00 -3.57
C LEU A 87 3.02 -20.71 -3.57
N SER A 88 3.93 -20.34 -2.66
CA SER A 88 5.29 -20.86 -2.62
C SER A 88 5.40 -22.38 -2.51
N PRO A 89 4.56 -23.11 -1.74
CA PRO A 89 4.68 -24.57 -1.63
C PRO A 89 4.45 -25.30 -2.97
N ASP A 90 3.63 -24.72 -3.84
CA ASP A 90 3.28 -25.28 -5.15
C ASP A 90 4.15 -24.71 -6.29
N ASN A 91 5.04 -23.77 -5.96
CA ASN A 91 5.90 -23.11 -6.94
C ASN A 91 7.02 -24.05 -7.42
N VAL A 92 7.11 -24.26 -8.73
CA VAL A 92 8.21 -25.02 -9.35
C VAL A 92 9.31 -24.04 -9.78
N PRO A 93 10.57 -24.19 -9.33
CA PRO A 93 11.65 -23.29 -9.71
C PRO A 93 11.79 -23.13 -11.23
N ASN A 94 12.02 -21.90 -11.67
CA ASN A 94 12.13 -21.48 -13.08
C ASN A 94 10.85 -21.63 -13.92
N ASN A 95 9.66 -21.77 -13.30
CA ASN A 95 8.43 -21.58 -14.07
C ASN A 95 8.27 -20.09 -14.46
N LEU A 96 7.34 -19.82 -15.38
CA LEU A 96 7.16 -18.48 -15.96
C LEU A 96 6.90 -17.37 -14.91
N TYR A 97 6.29 -17.70 -13.77
CA TYR A 97 5.92 -16.79 -12.70
C TYR A 97 6.75 -16.96 -11.42
N ASP A 98 7.80 -17.77 -11.45
CA ASP A 98 8.68 -18.03 -10.30
C ASP A 98 9.27 -16.73 -9.73
N PHE A 99 9.62 -15.79 -10.60
CA PHE A 99 10.12 -14.48 -10.21
C PHE A 99 9.07 -13.70 -9.40
N TRP A 100 7.79 -13.76 -9.79
CA TRP A 100 6.73 -13.01 -9.10
C TRP A 100 6.50 -13.55 -7.69
N ILE A 101 6.55 -14.88 -7.52
CA ILE A 101 6.44 -15.49 -6.20
C ILE A 101 7.66 -15.15 -5.36
N SER A 102 8.87 -15.30 -5.92
CA SER A 102 10.12 -15.05 -5.19
C SER A 102 10.30 -13.60 -4.78
N ASP A 103 9.99 -12.64 -5.66
CA ASP A 103 10.17 -11.20 -5.42
C ASP A 103 9.19 -10.64 -4.38
N ASN A 104 8.04 -11.28 -4.20
CA ASN A 104 7.02 -10.87 -3.23
C ASN A 104 7.13 -11.60 -1.89
N GLN A 105 8.11 -12.49 -1.71
CA GLN A 105 8.35 -13.10 -0.41
C GLN A 105 8.95 -12.11 0.58
N GLY A 106 8.49 -12.22 1.83
CA GLY A 106 9.11 -11.57 2.98
C GLY A 106 8.25 -10.48 3.62
N TRP A 107 8.17 -10.52 4.94
CA TRP A 107 7.24 -9.71 5.73
C TRP A 107 7.84 -8.44 6.34
N SER A 108 9.11 -8.15 6.07
CA SER A 108 9.82 -7.11 6.82
C SER A 108 9.21 -5.72 6.62
N GLY A 109 8.72 -5.41 5.42
CA GLY A 109 8.00 -4.18 5.12
C GLY A 109 6.63 -4.15 5.81
N THR A 110 5.85 -5.22 5.64
CA THR A 110 4.53 -5.42 6.25
C THR A 110 4.56 -5.23 7.76
N TYR A 111 5.47 -5.93 8.46
CA TYR A 111 5.57 -5.84 9.90
C TYR A 111 6.00 -4.44 10.37
N ARG A 112 6.84 -3.72 9.63
CA ARG A 112 7.19 -2.33 9.99
C ARG A 112 5.97 -1.43 9.90
N LEU A 113 5.15 -1.58 8.85
CA LEU A 113 3.93 -0.80 8.65
C LEU A 113 2.88 -1.11 9.73
N GLU A 114 2.59 -2.40 9.97
CA GLU A 114 1.60 -2.82 10.97
C GLU A 114 2.04 -2.45 12.40
N ASN A 115 3.32 -2.65 12.74
CA ASN A 115 3.83 -2.28 14.06
C ASN A 115 3.79 -0.76 14.27
N PHE A 116 4.03 0.04 13.23
CA PHE A 116 3.89 1.48 13.31
C PHE A 116 2.44 1.88 13.64
N VAL A 117 1.46 1.34 12.91
CA VAL A 117 0.03 1.60 13.15
C VAL A 117 -0.39 1.15 14.55
N ASN A 118 -0.01 -0.07 14.96
CA ASN A 118 -0.32 -0.59 16.29
C ASN A 118 0.27 0.28 17.41
N SER A 119 1.52 0.73 17.24
CA SER A 119 2.19 1.61 18.20
C SER A 119 1.51 2.98 18.26
N TRP A 120 1.10 3.53 17.12
CA TRP A 120 0.39 4.80 17.06
C TRP A 120 -0.99 4.68 17.73
N PHE A 121 -1.78 3.63 17.46
CA PHE A 121 -3.08 3.41 18.13
C PHE A 121 -2.93 3.23 19.65
N ALA A 122 -1.91 2.50 20.10
CA ALA A 122 -1.65 2.32 21.52
C ALA A 122 -1.28 3.64 22.22
N ALA A 123 -0.54 4.51 21.55
CA ALA A 123 -0.17 5.83 22.07
C ALA A 123 -1.32 6.85 22.02
N HIS A 124 -2.28 6.68 21.09
CA HIS A 124 -3.35 7.63 20.84
C HIS A 124 -4.76 7.00 20.89
N PRO A 125 -5.16 6.32 21.98
CA PRO A 125 -6.39 5.53 22.06
C PRO A 125 -7.71 6.32 21.89
N LYS A 126 -7.64 7.65 21.80
CA LYS A 126 -8.79 8.56 21.64
C LYS A 126 -8.70 9.43 20.38
N GLN A 127 -7.69 9.22 19.53
CA GLN A 127 -7.48 10.01 18.32
C GLN A 127 -7.76 9.21 17.05
N TYR A 128 -8.37 8.02 17.19
CA TYR A 128 -8.87 7.25 16.07
C TYR A 128 -10.24 6.65 16.39
N GLU A 129 -10.95 6.37 15.32
CA GLU A 129 -12.23 5.71 15.25
C GLU A 129 -12.01 4.40 14.50
N TRP A 130 -12.27 3.28 15.18
CA TRP A 130 -12.00 1.95 14.63
C TRP A 130 -12.74 1.69 13.32
N GLU A 131 -13.99 2.15 13.20
CA GLU A 131 -14.77 2.03 11.97
C GLU A 131 -14.16 2.79 10.79
N SER A 132 -13.50 3.92 11.04
CA SER A 132 -12.79 4.67 10.01
C SER A 132 -11.54 3.93 9.54
N ALA A 133 -10.78 3.34 10.47
CA ALA A 133 -9.65 2.47 10.13
C ALA A 133 -10.10 1.26 9.30
N LEU A 134 -11.18 0.59 9.71
CA LEU A 134 -11.77 -0.52 8.96
C LEU A 134 -12.25 -0.11 7.57
N LYS A 135 -12.85 1.07 7.43
CA LYS A 135 -13.28 1.60 6.14
C LYS A 135 -12.09 1.83 5.20
N ALA A 136 -11.02 2.44 5.70
CA ALA A 136 -9.79 2.66 4.94
C ALA A 136 -9.19 1.32 4.48
N TYR A 137 -9.00 0.38 5.41
CA TYR A 137 -8.44 -0.95 5.13
C TYR A 137 -9.28 -1.75 4.13
N ARG A 138 -10.59 -1.86 4.38
CA ARG A 138 -11.49 -2.66 3.53
C ARG A 138 -11.63 -2.07 2.13
N GLY A 139 -11.69 -0.74 2.01
CA GLY A 139 -11.72 -0.10 0.71
C GLY A 139 -10.48 -0.41 -0.11
N SER A 140 -9.29 -0.38 0.50
CA SER A 140 -8.05 -0.75 -0.17
C SER A 140 -7.97 -2.24 -0.51
N MET A 141 -8.39 -3.15 0.39
CA MET A 141 -8.51 -4.58 0.07
C MET A 141 -9.45 -4.87 -1.11
N LEU A 142 -10.58 -4.15 -1.20
CA LEU A 142 -11.51 -4.28 -2.32
C LEU A 142 -10.91 -3.74 -3.62
N GLY A 143 -10.06 -2.70 -3.53
CA GLY A 143 -9.24 -2.21 -4.62
C GLY A 143 -8.34 -3.30 -5.20
N GLU A 144 -7.55 -3.98 -4.36
CA GLU A 144 -6.70 -5.11 -4.76
C GLU A 144 -7.52 -6.21 -5.48
N VAL A 145 -8.69 -6.58 -4.92
CA VAL A 145 -9.58 -7.56 -5.55
C VAL A 145 -10.06 -7.09 -6.93
N GLY A 146 -10.37 -5.81 -7.07
CA GLY A 146 -10.74 -5.19 -8.34
C GLY A 146 -9.62 -5.33 -9.36
N ASP A 147 -8.40 -4.94 -8.99
CA ASP A 147 -7.22 -4.98 -9.85
C ASP A 147 -6.89 -6.39 -10.33
N PHE A 148 -6.89 -7.38 -9.43
CA PHE A 148 -6.66 -8.78 -9.82
C PHE A 148 -7.73 -9.33 -10.75
N ARG A 149 -8.99 -8.92 -10.60
CA ARG A 149 -10.09 -9.41 -11.47
C ARG A 149 -9.98 -8.87 -12.88
N VAL A 150 -9.79 -7.56 -13.03
CA VAL A 150 -9.74 -6.93 -14.35
C VAL A 150 -8.46 -7.26 -15.11
N ALA A 151 -7.40 -7.71 -14.43
CA ALA A 151 -6.19 -8.20 -15.09
C ALA A 151 -6.39 -9.50 -15.90
N LEU A 152 -7.53 -10.18 -15.72
CA LEU A 152 -7.90 -11.40 -16.43
C LEU A 152 -8.87 -11.16 -17.61
N GLU A 153 -9.27 -9.92 -17.83
CA GLU A 153 -10.20 -9.48 -18.89
C GLU A 153 -9.45 -8.88 -20.09
#